data_AF-A0AAU5F7D8-F1
#
_entry.id   AF-A0AAU5F7D8-F1
#
_cell.length_a   1.000
_cell.length_b   1.000
_cell.length_c   1.000
_cell.angle_alpha   90.00
_cell.angle_beta   90.00
_cell.angle_gamma   90.00
#
_symmetry.space_group_name_H-M   'P 1'
#
loop_
_entity.id
_entity.type
_entity.pdbx_description
1 polymer ?
#
loop_
_entity_poly.entity_id
_entity_poly.type
_entity_poly.pdbx_seq_one_letter_code
_entity_poly.pdbx_strand_id
1 'polypeptide(L)'
;MRTEGTGTVNPTSADAGAVWLESLARRFPDLLAELAPSPTGLRERPGGGAARSTTAPIRLHISDAVRDITDGVVELEEAVRERLGLRPAAPAPVVARLRRIAGLLDRVRELPDLAEHLTEETRRMARRCARELGDPEQMIRLDGRCPACDSVSLRIFPERGAVLCVNPVCRHVVETAPGDSAPGEAS
;
A
#
# COMPACT_ATOMS: atom_id res chain seq x y z
N MET A 1 2.46 14.47 -41.13
CA MET A 1 2.12 14.64 -39.70
C MET A 1 1.18 13.50 -39.32
N ARG A 2 1.73 12.38 -38.82
CA ARG A 2 0.95 11.25 -38.30
C ARG A 2 1.51 10.94 -36.92
N THR A 3 0.61 10.92 -35.95
CA THR A 3 0.82 10.74 -34.53
C THR A 3 1.40 9.36 -34.25
N GLU A 4 2.53 9.32 -33.55
CA GLU A 4 3.12 8.11 -33.00
C GLU A 4 2.17 7.53 -31.95
N GLY A 5 1.78 6.28 -32.15
CA GLY A 5 0.99 5.53 -31.19
C GLY A 5 1.80 5.36 -29.92
N THR A 6 1.29 5.89 -28.82
CA THR A 6 1.72 5.55 -27.46
C THR A 6 1.57 4.05 -27.28
N GLY A 7 2.68 3.32 -27.41
CA GLY A 7 2.76 1.94 -26.97
C GLY A 7 2.52 1.92 -25.47
N THR A 8 1.42 1.28 -25.05
CA THR A 8 1.15 1.00 -23.65
C THR A 8 2.22 0.04 -23.16
N VAL A 9 3.32 0.57 -22.62
CA VAL A 9 4.35 -0.22 -21.96
C VAL A 9 3.69 -0.80 -20.71
N ASN A 10 3.54 -2.13 -20.67
CA ASN A 10 3.08 -2.81 -19.46
C ASN A 10 4.08 -2.50 -18.35
N PRO A 11 3.66 -1.97 -17.19
CA PRO A 11 4.60 -1.62 -16.13
C PRO A 11 5.37 -2.87 -15.71
N THR A 12 6.70 -2.77 -15.63
CA THR A 12 7.51 -3.87 -15.07
C THR A 12 7.21 -4.01 -13.59
N SER A 13 7.50 -5.18 -12.99
CA SER A 13 7.32 -5.38 -11.55
C SER A 13 8.03 -4.28 -10.74
N ALA A 14 9.25 -3.91 -11.10
CA ALA A 14 9.97 -2.83 -10.45
C ALA A 14 9.27 -1.45 -10.55
N ASP A 15 8.61 -1.15 -11.68
CA ASP A 15 7.83 0.10 -11.83
C ASP A 15 6.63 0.09 -10.89
N ALA A 16 5.97 -1.07 -10.75
CA ALA A 16 4.90 -1.25 -9.77
C ALA A 16 5.43 -1.12 -8.32
N GLY A 17 6.59 -1.72 -8.03
CA GLY A 17 7.27 -1.58 -6.74
C GLY A 17 7.62 -0.13 -6.40
N ALA A 18 8.04 0.67 -7.38
CA ALA A 18 8.32 2.10 -7.20
C ALA A 18 7.08 2.87 -6.72
N VAL A 19 5.92 2.61 -7.33
CA VAL A 19 4.64 3.22 -6.95
C VAL A 19 4.27 2.86 -5.51
N TRP A 20 4.46 1.60 -5.12
CA TRP A 20 4.15 1.14 -3.77
C TRP A 20 5.12 1.70 -2.72
N LEU A 21 6.40 1.79 -3.03
CA LEU A 21 7.40 2.46 -2.17
C LEU A 21 7.05 3.93 -1.94
N GLU A 22 6.66 4.66 -2.99
CA GLU A 22 6.31 6.07 -2.86
C GLU A 22 5.02 6.25 -2.04
N SER A 23 4.00 5.44 -2.32
CA SER A 23 2.76 5.38 -1.56
C SER A 23 3.03 5.14 -0.06
N LEU A 24 3.86 4.14 0.25
CA LEU A 24 4.22 3.80 1.62
C LEU A 24 5.00 4.94 2.29
N ALA A 25 5.97 5.52 1.61
CA ALA A 25 6.77 6.65 2.12
C ALA A 25 5.91 7.89 2.41
N ARG A 26 4.82 8.08 1.65
CA ARG A 26 3.87 9.18 1.84
C ARG A 26 2.93 8.96 3.03
N ARG A 27 2.39 7.74 3.19
CA ARG A 27 1.37 7.42 4.21
C ARG A 27 1.94 7.08 5.58
N PHE A 28 3.17 6.57 5.65
CA PHE A 28 3.76 6.17 6.93
C PHE A 28 3.88 7.31 7.96
N PRO A 29 4.25 8.55 7.59
CA PRO A 29 4.21 9.69 8.51
C PRO A 29 2.82 9.97 9.08
N ASP A 30 1.76 9.82 8.28
CA ASP A 30 0.38 10.01 8.75
C ASP A 30 -0.01 8.91 9.75
N LEU A 31 0.40 7.66 9.49
CA LEU A 31 0.20 6.57 10.44
C LEU A 31 0.91 6.80 11.78
N LEU A 32 2.11 7.40 11.76
CA LEU A 32 2.80 7.83 12.98
C LEU A 32 2.08 8.98 13.69
N ALA A 33 1.49 9.92 12.94
CA ALA A 33 0.75 11.03 13.51
C ALA A 33 -0.50 10.55 14.28
N GLU A 34 -1.09 9.42 13.88
CA GLU A 34 -2.21 8.81 14.60
C GLU A 34 -1.84 8.21 15.97
N LEU A 35 -0.54 8.00 16.21
CA LEU A 35 -0.01 7.66 17.53
C LEU A 35 0.30 8.88 18.39
N ALA A 36 0.35 10.08 17.80
CA ALA A 36 0.60 11.29 18.56
C ALA A 36 -0.59 11.55 19.50
N PRO A 37 -0.35 11.85 20.79
CA PRO A 37 -1.42 12.24 21.69
C PRO A 37 -2.11 13.48 21.11
N SER A 38 -3.37 13.35 20.72
CA SER A 38 -4.15 14.48 20.19
C SER A 38 -4.16 15.60 21.24
N PRO A 39 -3.82 16.86 20.88
CA PRO A 39 -3.86 17.98 21.81
C PRO A 39 -5.29 18.43 22.17
N THR A 40 -6.33 17.66 21.84
CA THR A 40 -7.72 17.96 22.18
C THR A 40 -8.03 17.59 23.63
N GLY A 41 -7.25 18.14 24.56
CA GLY A 41 -7.66 18.35 25.94
C GLY A 41 -8.31 19.73 26.07
N LEU A 42 -9.49 19.78 26.68
CA LEU A 42 -10.21 20.98 27.15
C LEU A 42 -10.64 22.02 26.10
N ARG A 43 -11.83 21.80 25.51
CA ARG A 43 -12.91 22.79 25.71
C ARG A 43 -13.97 22.17 26.60
N GLU A 44 -13.77 22.29 27.91
CA GLU A 44 -14.85 22.12 28.88
C GLU A 44 -15.96 23.13 28.54
N ARG A 45 -17.11 22.61 28.12
CA ARG A 45 -18.35 23.35 28.15
C ARG A 45 -18.84 23.29 29.60
N PRO A 46 -19.06 24.42 30.30
CA PRO A 46 -19.59 24.37 31.66
C PRO A 46 -21.02 23.85 31.60
N GLY A 47 -21.24 22.59 31.98
CA GLY A 47 -22.59 22.04 32.13
C GLY A 47 -22.70 20.54 31.91
N GLY A 48 -22.55 19.78 33.00
CA GLY A 48 -23.35 18.57 33.22
C GLY A 48 -22.68 17.21 32.95
N GLY A 49 -22.42 16.47 34.02
CA GLY A 49 -22.36 15.01 34.01
C GLY A 49 -20.98 14.43 34.31
N ALA A 50 -20.92 13.52 35.29
CA ALA A 50 -19.73 12.89 35.83
C ALA A 50 -18.72 12.46 34.75
N ALA A 51 -17.47 12.88 34.95
CA ALA A 51 -16.32 12.54 34.14
C ALA A 51 -16.09 11.02 34.14
N ARG A 52 -16.60 10.33 33.12
CA ARG A 52 -15.94 9.12 32.63
C ARG A 52 -14.74 9.60 31.82
N SER A 53 -13.55 9.48 32.39
CA SER A 53 -12.30 9.52 31.64
C SER A 53 -12.36 8.44 30.56
N THR A 54 -12.82 8.80 29.37
CA THR A 54 -12.56 7.98 28.19
C THR A 54 -11.14 8.34 27.78
N THR A 55 -10.17 7.73 28.46
CA THR A 55 -8.87 7.50 27.84
C THR A 55 -9.20 6.90 26.49
N ALA A 56 -9.02 7.68 25.41
CA ALA A 56 -9.26 7.18 24.07
C ALA A 56 -8.54 5.82 23.98
N PRO A 57 -9.22 4.74 23.57
CA PRO A 57 -8.61 3.42 23.59
C PRO A 57 -7.28 3.51 22.87
N ILE A 58 -6.19 3.12 23.56
CA ILE A 58 -4.85 3.05 22.96
C ILE A 58 -5.03 2.37 21.61
N ARG A 59 -4.59 3.04 20.54
CA ARG A 59 -4.75 2.56 19.17
C ARG A 59 -3.74 1.42 18.93
N LEU A 60 -3.90 0.32 19.65
CA LEU A 60 -2.99 -0.83 19.66
C LEU A 60 -2.80 -1.38 18.24
N HIS A 61 -3.89 -1.53 17.49
CA HIS A 61 -3.89 -1.83 16.05
C HIS A 61 -2.94 -0.93 15.22
N ILE A 62 -2.97 0.39 15.45
CA ILE A 62 -2.05 1.34 14.78
C ILE A 62 -0.62 1.14 15.25
N SER A 63 -0.40 0.95 16.56
CA SER A 63 0.94 0.70 17.10
C SER A 63 1.54 -0.60 16.56
N ASP A 64 0.74 -1.64 16.42
CA ASP A 64 1.15 -2.93 15.86
C ASP A 64 1.43 -2.80 14.37
N ALA A 65 0.59 -2.08 13.62
CA ALA A 65 0.86 -1.78 12.22
C ALA A 65 2.15 -0.98 12.04
N VAL A 66 2.41 0.03 12.87
CA VAL A 66 3.67 0.78 12.84
C VAL A 66 4.87 -0.12 13.10
N ARG A 67 4.79 -1.05 14.08
CA ARG A 67 5.85 -2.02 14.35
C ARG A 67 6.08 -2.93 13.16
N ASP A 68 5.04 -3.58 12.67
CA ASP A 68 5.12 -4.53 11.56
C ASP A 68 5.67 -3.89 10.27
N ILE A 69 5.25 -2.65 9.96
CA ILE A 69 5.77 -1.92 8.81
C ILE A 69 7.22 -1.50 9.01
N THR A 70 7.59 -1.10 10.24
CA THR A 70 8.97 -0.74 10.54
C THR A 70 9.88 -1.94 10.36
N ASP A 71 9.51 -3.09 10.93
CA ASP A 71 10.28 -4.33 10.82
C ASP A 71 10.33 -4.81 9.37
N GLY A 72 9.19 -4.82 8.66
CA GLY A 72 9.14 -5.20 7.25
C GLY A 72 9.99 -4.33 6.32
N VAL A 73 10.10 -3.01 6.56
CA VAL A 73 11.00 -2.15 5.77
C VAL A 73 12.47 -2.41 6.11
N VAL A 74 12.80 -2.74 7.36
CA VAL A 74 14.16 -3.12 7.75
C VAL A 74 14.56 -4.41 7.03
N GLU A 75 13.74 -5.45 7.13
CA GLU A 75 13.95 -6.75 6.48
C GLU A 75 14.06 -6.61 4.96
N LEU A 76 13.17 -5.83 4.34
CA LEU A 76 13.22 -5.59 2.90
C LEU A 76 14.51 -4.87 2.47
N GLU A 77 14.98 -3.87 3.23
CA GLU A 77 16.24 -3.19 2.92
C GLU A 77 17.44 -4.13 3.02
N GLU A 78 17.43 -5.01 4.02
CA GLU A 78 18.47 -6.03 4.22
C GLU A 78 18.47 -7.03 3.06
N ALA A 79 17.31 -7.59 2.71
CA ALA A 79 17.15 -8.52 1.60
C ALA A 79 17.59 -7.91 0.25
N VAL A 80 17.19 -6.67 -0.05
CA VAL A 80 17.60 -5.96 -1.27
C VAL A 80 19.11 -5.77 -1.31
N ARG A 81 19.72 -5.36 -0.18
CA ARG A 81 21.17 -5.14 -0.11
C ARG A 81 21.95 -6.43 -0.23
N GLU A 82 21.54 -7.48 0.46
CA GLU A 82 22.14 -8.80 0.39
C GLU A 82 22.11 -9.32 -1.05
N ARG A 83 20.94 -9.28 -1.70
CA ARG A 83 20.78 -9.76 -3.07
C ARG A 83 21.59 -8.97 -4.11
N LEU A 84 21.86 -7.69 -3.83
CA LEU A 84 22.72 -6.81 -4.64
C LEU A 84 24.20 -6.84 -4.25
N GLY A 85 24.61 -7.69 -3.28
CA GLY A 85 25.99 -7.79 -2.80
C GLY A 85 26.50 -6.54 -2.10
N LEU A 86 25.60 -5.73 -1.54
CA LEU A 86 25.92 -4.49 -0.83
C LEU A 86 26.16 -4.74 0.66
N ARG A 87 27.00 -3.91 1.27
CA ARG A 87 27.16 -3.91 2.74
C ARG A 87 25.83 -3.57 3.44
N PRO A 88 25.61 -4.04 4.68
CA PRO A 88 24.47 -3.64 5.49
C PRO A 88 24.35 -2.12 5.60
N ALA A 89 23.11 -1.62 5.61
CA ALA A 89 22.85 -0.19 5.77
C ALA A 89 23.00 0.22 7.24
N ALA A 90 23.45 1.44 7.50
CA ALA A 90 23.32 2.01 8.83
C ALA A 90 21.83 2.14 9.22
N PRO A 91 21.48 2.00 10.52
CA PRO A 91 20.13 2.22 11.01
C PRO A 91 19.59 3.59 10.58
N ALA A 92 18.33 3.62 10.14
CA ALA A 92 17.67 4.84 9.70
C ALA A 92 16.15 4.75 9.91
N PRO A 93 15.44 5.91 9.98
CA PRO A 93 13.99 5.94 9.97
C PRO A 93 13.41 5.32 8.70
N VAL A 94 12.19 4.77 8.79
CA VAL A 94 11.49 4.06 7.70
C VAL A 94 11.51 4.84 6.38
N VAL A 95 11.13 6.13 6.39
CA VAL A 95 11.12 6.95 5.17
C VAL A 95 12.50 7.08 4.53
N ALA A 96 13.58 7.15 5.33
CA ALA A 96 14.93 7.20 4.80
C ALA A 96 15.34 5.86 4.18
N ARG A 97 14.96 4.73 4.80
CA ARG A 97 15.17 3.39 4.24
C ARG A 97 14.44 3.20 2.92
N LEU A 98 13.17 3.58 2.86
CA LEU A 98 12.37 3.54 1.63
C LEU A 98 13.00 4.34 0.49
N ARG A 99 13.55 5.52 0.78
CA ARG A 99 14.31 6.31 -0.22
C ARG A 99 15.60 5.63 -0.65
N ARG A 100 16.32 4.96 0.25
CA ARG A 100 17.52 4.17 -0.11
C ARG A 100 17.16 3.01 -1.02
N ILE A 101 16.06 2.30 -0.73
CA ILE A 101 15.54 1.23 -1.59
C ILE A 101 15.13 1.78 -2.96
N ALA A 102 14.42 2.91 -3.00
CA ALA A 102 14.02 3.57 -4.24
C ALA A 102 15.24 3.93 -5.12
N GLY A 103 16.34 4.38 -4.51
CA GLY A 103 17.60 4.64 -5.21
C GLY A 103 18.32 3.41 -5.78
N LEU A 104 17.83 2.19 -5.50
CA LEU A 104 18.38 0.93 -6.01
C LEU A 104 17.50 0.30 -7.10
N LEU A 105 16.37 0.91 -7.46
CA LEU A 105 15.38 0.31 -8.35
C LEU A 105 15.94 -0.07 -9.73
N ASP A 106 16.83 0.73 -10.31
CA ASP A 106 17.45 0.40 -11.60
C ASP A 106 18.25 -0.90 -11.55
N ARG A 107 18.91 -1.19 -10.42
CA ARG A 107 19.64 -2.46 -10.22
C ARG A 107 18.69 -3.61 -9.88
N VAL A 108 17.60 -3.32 -9.17
CA VAL A 108 16.55 -4.31 -8.87
C VAL A 108 15.85 -4.75 -10.16
N ARG A 109 15.67 -3.86 -11.15
CA ARG A 109 15.09 -4.19 -12.46
C ARG A 109 15.86 -5.27 -13.23
N GLU A 110 17.16 -5.40 -12.98
CA GLU A 110 18.01 -6.43 -13.58
C GLU A 110 17.80 -7.82 -12.95
N LEU A 111 17.05 -7.90 -11.84
CA LEU A 111 16.82 -9.12 -11.05
C LEU A 111 15.30 -9.35 -10.89
N PRO A 112 14.65 -10.06 -11.82
CA PRO A 112 13.19 -10.20 -11.84
C PRO A 112 12.57 -10.72 -10.54
N ASP A 113 13.15 -11.76 -9.94
CA ASP A 113 12.65 -12.34 -8.69
C ASP A 113 12.72 -11.33 -7.52
N LEU A 114 13.77 -10.50 -7.49
CA LEU A 114 13.92 -9.46 -6.47
C LEU A 114 12.91 -8.33 -6.69
N ALA A 115 12.66 -7.97 -7.96
CA ALA A 115 11.66 -6.95 -8.32
C ALA A 115 10.24 -7.40 -7.95
N GLU A 116 9.91 -8.68 -8.16
CA GLU A 116 8.64 -9.26 -7.73
C GLU A 116 8.50 -9.25 -6.21
N HIS A 117 9.51 -9.75 -5.50
CA HIS A 117 9.53 -9.73 -4.03
C HIS A 117 9.35 -8.31 -3.48
N LEU A 118 10.13 -7.34 -3.95
CA LEU A 118 10.00 -5.94 -3.55
C LEU A 118 8.59 -5.40 -3.79
N THR A 119 7.98 -5.74 -4.93
CA THR A 119 6.63 -5.30 -5.26
C THR A 119 5.61 -5.85 -4.29
N GLU A 120 5.66 -7.14 -3.98
CA GLU A 120 4.70 -7.77 -3.08
C GLU A 120 4.85 -7.26 -1.64
N GLU A 121 6.08 -7.17 -1.15
CA GLU A 121 6.38 -6.68 0.20
C GLU A 121 5.89 -5.23 0.39
N THR A 122 6.22 -4.35 -0.56
CA THR A 122 5.86 -2.92 -0.48
C THR A 122 4.36 -2.71 -0.65
N ARG A 123 3.71 -3.50 -1.51
CA ARG A 123 2.26 -3.52 -1.68
C ARG A 123 1.56 -4.00 -0.42
N ARG A 124 2.03 -5.07 0.22
CA ARG A 124 1.47 -5.58 1.49
C ARG A 124 1.51 -4.51 2.57
N MET A 125 2.66 -3.85 2.75
CA MET A 125 2.83 -2.79 3.75
C MET A 125 1.98 -1.55 3.43
N ALA A 126 1.93 -1.11 2.17
CA ALA A 126 1.12 0.02 1.74
C ALA A 126 -0.38 -0.21 1.99
N ARG A 127 -0.88 -1.42 1.72
CA ARG A 127 -2.27 -1.82 2.02
C ARG A 127 -2.57 -1.76 3.51
N ARG A 128 -1.63 -2.18 4.34
CA ARG A 128 -1.79 -2.12 5.80
C ARG A 128 -1.89 -0.66 6.25
N CYS A 129 -1.01 0.23 5.79
CA CYS A 129 -1.12 1.67 6.05
C CYS A 129 -2.50 2.23 5.67
N ALA A 130 -2.97 1.97 4.44
CA ALA A 130 -4.24 2.50 3.96
C ALA A 130 -5.43 2.02 4.80
N ARG A 131 -5.45 0.73 5.17
CA ARG A 131 -6.49 0.15 6.03
C ARG A 131 -6.55 0.81 7.41
N GLU A 132 -5.41 0.99 8.06
CA GLU A 132 -5.34 1.60 9.40
C GLU A 132 -5.68 3.09 9.39
N LEU A 133 -5.35 3.80 8.30
CA LEU A 133 -5.70 5.20 8.11
C LEU A 133 -7.17 5.42 7.68
N GLY A 134 -7.90 4.34 7.36
CA GLY A 134 -9.26 4.44 6.80
C GLY A 134 -9.31 5.12 5.43
N ASP A 135 -8.18 5.14 4.72
CA ASP A 135 -7.99 5.86 3.46
C ASP A 135 -8.76 5.12 2.36
N PRO A 136 -9.69 5.76 1.63
CA PRO A 136 -10.43 5.08 0.57
C PRO A 136 -9.46 4.73 -0.57
N GLU A 137 -9.36 3.43 -0.87
CA GLU A 137 -8.49 2.90 -1.93
C GLU A 137 -8.59 3.72 -3.23
N GLN A 138 -7.42 4.15 -3.74
CA GLN A 138 -7.37 4.95 -4.95
C GLN A 138 -7.75 4.10 -6.18
N MET A 139 -8.92 4.39 -6.76
CA MET A 139 -9.40 3.72 -7.96
C MET A 139 -8.85 4.39 -9.23
N ILE A 140 -8.14 3.64 -10.06
CA ILE A 140 -7.64 4.12 -11.36
C ILE A 140 -8.62 3.74 -12.45
N ARG A 141 -8.99 4.67 -13.33
CA ARG A 141 -9.83 4.37 -14.49
C ARG A 141 -9.06 3.52 -15.49
N LEU A 142 -9.62 2.37 -15.85
CA LEU A 142 -9.12 1.55 -16.95
C LEU A 142 -9.88 1.91 -18.23
N ASP A 143 -9.14 2.12 -19.30
CA ASP A 143 -9.73 2.37 -20.61
C ASP A 143 -10.27 1.06 -21.19
N GLY A 144 -11.57 1.05 -21.50
CA GLY A 144 -12.26 -0.14 -22.00
C GLY A 144 -13.68 -0.27 -21.45
N ARG A 145 -14.39 -1.29 -21.95
CA ARG A 145 -15.74 -1.66 -21.53
C ARG A 145 -15.68 -2.94 -20.70
N CYS A 146 -16.55 -3.03 -19.71
CA CYS A 146 -16.73 -4.24 -18.94
C CYS A 146 -17.26 -5.37 -19.85
N PRO A 147 -16.63 -6.56 -19.88
CA PRO A 147 -17.08 -7.66 -20.75
C PRO A 147 -18.46 -8.22 -20.36
N ALA A 148 -18.88 -8.02 -19.11
CA ALA A 148 -20.16 -8.54 -18.61
C ALA A 148 -21.35 -7.61 -18.86
N CYS A 149 -21.17 -6.27 -18.81
CA CYS A 149 -22.27 -5.31 -18.93
C CYS A 149 -22.04 -4.19 -19.96
N ASP A 150 -20.92 -4.25 -20.68
CA ASP A 150 -20.50 -3.28 -21.71
C ASP A 150 -20.32 -1.82 -21.22
N SER A 151 -20.36 -1.60 -19.90
CA SER A 151 -20.21 -0.28 -19.28
C SER A 151 -18.74 0.17 -19.19
N VAL A 152 -18.49 1.47 -19.38
CA VAL A 152 -17.17 2.13 -19.19
C VAL A 152 -16.86 2.42 -17.71
N SER A 153 -17.10 1.42 -16.86
CA SER A 153 -17.02 1.52 -15.40
C SER A 153 -15.91 0.65 -14.82
N LEU A 154 -14.93 0.22 -15.63
CA LEU A 154 -13.80 -0.54 -15.11
C LEU A 154 -12.88 0.37 -14.28
N ARG A 155 -12.51 -0.13 -13.11
CA ARG A 155 -11.53 0.48 -12.22
C ARG A 155 -10.51 -0.55 -11.81
N ILE A 156 -9.24 -0.14 -11.84
CA ILE A 156 -8.16 -0.84 -11.18
C ILE A 156 -8.22 -0.45 -9.71
N PHE A 157 -8.13 -1.45 -8.86
CA PHE A 157 -8.03 -1.37 -7.42
C PHE A 157 -6.63 -1.88 -7.07
N PRO A 158 -5.59 -1.03 -7.06
CA PRO A 158 -4.21 -1.47 -6.88
C PRO A 158 -4.01 -2.15 -5.52
N GLU A 159 -4.67 -1.65 -4.48
CA GLU A 159 -4.63 -2.19 -3.12
C GLU A 159 -5.47 -3.46 -2.97
N ARG A 160 -6.21 -3.87 -4.00
CA ARG A 160 -6.77 -5.23 -4.14
C ARG A 160 -6.05 -6.06 -5.18
N GLY A 161 -5.33 -5.43 -6.10
CA GLY A 161 -4.77 -6.09 -7.28
C GLY A 161 -5.87 -6.66 -8.12
N ALA A 162 -6.95 -5.89 -8.24
CA ALA A 162 -8.17 -6.34 -8.89
C ALA A 162 -8.62 -5.30 -9.91
N VAL A 163 -9.24 -5.78 -10.98
CA VAL A 163 -9.98 -4.94 -11.91
C VAL A 163 -11.46 -5.25 -11.75
N LEU A 164 -12.25 -4.25 -11.35
CA LEU A 164 -13.67 -4.41 -11.06
C LEU A 164 -14.50 -3.42 -11.87
N CYS A 165 -15.69 -3.85 -12.31
CA CYS A 165 -16.71 -2.94 -12.82
C CYS A 165 -17.43 -2.26 -11.65
N VAL A 166 -17.31 -0.94 -11.51
CA VAL A 166 -18.00 -0.19 -10.42
C VAL A 166 -19.46 0.15 -10.73
N ASN A 167 -20.02 -0.37 -11.84
CA ASN A 167 -21.45 -0.28 -12.10
C ASN A 167 -22.19 -1.08 -11.01
N PRO A 168 -23.09 -0.46 -10.22
CA PRO A 168 -23.73 -1.10 -9.07
C PRO A 168 -24.53 -2.36 -9.42
N VAL A 169 -25.01 -2.48 -10.66
CA VAL A 169 -25.77 -3.65 -11.16
C VAL A 169 -24.85 -4.81 -11.58
N CYS A 170 -23.62 -4.51 -12.00
CA CYS A 170 -22.72 -5.50 -12.59
C CYS A 170 -21.71 -6.05 -11.58
N ARG A 171 -20.89 -5.18 -10.96
CA ARG A 171 -19.83 -5.54 -9.99
C ARG A 171 -18.86 -6.64 -10.45
N HIS A 172 -18.81 -6.93 -11.76
CA HIS A 172 -17.99 -8.00 -12.32
C HIS A 172 -16.50 -7.79 -12.07
N VAL A 173 -15.82 -8.88 -11.68
CA VAL A 173 -14.37 -8.94 -11.45
C VAL A 173 -13.71 -9.49 -12.70
N VAL A 174 -12.92 -8.67 -13.37
CA VAL A 174 -12.26 -9.04 -14.64
C VAL A 174 -10.96 -9.81 -14.36
N GLU A 175 -10.21 -9.37 -13.35
CA GLU A 175 -8.93 -9.97 -12.99
C GLU A 175 -8.68 -9.75 -11.50
N THR A 176 -8.14 -10.77 -10.84
CA THR A 176 -7.62 -10.70 -9.47
C THR A 176 -6.19 -11.23 -9.51
N ALA A 177 -5.27 -10.56 -8.81
CA ALA A 177 -3.95 -11.11 -8.55
C ALA A 177 -4.10 -12.54 -7.97
N PRO A 178 -3.33 -13.53 -8.47
CA PRO A 178 -3.35 -14.87 -7.90
C PRO A 178 -2.75 -14.82 -6.50
N GLY A 179 -3.59 -14.85 -5.46
CA GLY A 179 -3.13 -14.82 -4.08
C GLY A 179 -4.21 -14.45 -3.07
N ASP A 180 -5.25 -15.26 -2.97
CA ASP A 180 -5.81 -15.75 -1.70
C ASP A 180 -6.92 -16.78 -2.00
N SER A 181 -6.54 -17.95 -2.53
CA SER A 181 -7.44 -19.10 -2.46
C SER A 181 -7.32 -19.65 -1.04
N ALA A 182 -8.27 -19.28 -0.17
CA ALA A 182 -8.46 -19.96 1.10
C ALA A 182 -8.52 -21.49 0.84
N PRO A 183 -7.90 -22.33 1.69
CA PRO A 183 -8.07 -23.76 1.55
C PRO A 183 -9.55 -24.08 1.71
N GLY A 184 -10.13 -24.66 0.65
CA GLY A 184 -11.51 -25.10 0.64
C GLY A 184 -11.76 -26.06 1.79
N GLU A 185 -12.82 -25.80 2.56
CA GLU A 185 -13.45 -26.81 3.41
C GLU A 185 -13.88 -27.97 2.50
N ALA A 186 -13.09 -29.04 2.53
CA ALA A 186 -13.54 -30.36 2.11
C ALA A 186 -14.36 -30.95 3.27
N SER A 187 -15.49 -31.52 2.87
CA SER A 187 -16.61 -32.07 3.65
C SER A 187 -16.24 -33.00 4.80
#